data_AF-A0A925THJ3-F1
#
_entry.id   AF-A0A925THJ3-F1
#
_cell.length_a   1.000
_cell.length_b   1.000
_cell.length_c   1.000
_cell.angle_alpha   90.00
_cell.angle_beta   90.00
_cell.angle_gamma   90.00
#
_symmetry.space_group_name_H-M   'P 1'
#
loop_
_entity.id
_entity.type
_entity.pdbx_description
1 polymer ?
#
loop_
_entity_poly.entity_id
_entity_poly.type
_entity_poly.pdbx_seq_one_letter_code
_entity_poly.pdbx_strand_id
1 'polypeptide(L)' 'MSVTIRVWRQPATDQPGKFVDYPAKDLNPNMSLLEMLDVVNDQLERIGEDPIAFAHDCREGICGTCSLVIDGKPH' A
#
# COMPACT_ATOMS: atom_id res chain seq x y z
N MET A 1 2.36 -15.24 6.59
CA MET A 1 3.59 -14.87 5.86
C MET A 1 4.00 -13.48 6.32
N SER A 2 5.29 -13.14 6.25
CA SER A 2 5.76 -11.78 6.53
C SER A 2 6.58 -11.26 5.36
N VAL A 3 6.33 -10.01 4.96
CA VAL A 3 7.08 -9.29 3.93
C VAL A 3 7.37 -7.88 4.40
N THR A 4 8.38 -7.24 3.82
CA THR A 4 8.58 -5.79 3.98
C THR A 4 8.20 -5.13 2.67
N ILE A 5 7.26 -4.18 2.72
CA ILE A 5 6.91 -3.37 1.56
C ILE A 5 7.62 -2.02 1.64
N ARG A 6 8.18 -1.58 0.50
CA ARG A 6 8.81 -0.28 0.35
C ARG A 6 7.87 0.61 -0.45
N VAL A 7 7.34 1.65 0.18
CA VAL A 7 6.26 2.48 -0.38
C VAL A 7 6.72 3.92 -0.54
N TRP A 8 6.41 4.53 -1.69
CA TRP A 8 6.64 5.96 -1.91
C TRP A 8 5.63 6.78 -1.10
N ARG A 9 6.11 7.66 -0.24
CA ARG A 9 5.31 8.56 0.59
C ARG A 9 5.67 10.00 0.25
N GLN A 10 4.65 10.80 0.00
CA GLN A 10 4.80 12.22 -0.29
C GLN A 10 3.63 12.97 0.36
N PRO A 11 3.90 13.90 1.30
CA PRO A 11 2.84 14.54 2.09
C PRO A 11 2.08 15.61 1.29
N ALA A 12 2.72 16.25 0.32
CA ALA A 12 2.13 17.31 -0.51
C ALA A 12 2.86 17.43 -1.86
N THR A 13 2.23 18.11 -2.82
CA THR A 13 2.75 18.30 -4.18
C THR A 13 4.03 19.12 -4.24
N ASP A 14 4.26 19.99 -3.26
CA ASP A 14 5.41 20.89 -3.14
C ASP A 14 6.50 20.37 -2.18
N GLN A 15 6.32 19.18 -1.62
CA GLN A 15 7.26 18.55 -0.69
C GLN A 15 7.94 17.33 -1.32
N PRO A 16 9.23 17.09 -1.04
CA PRO A 16 9.93 15.92 -1.54
C PRO A 16 9.32 14.64 -0.98
N GLY A 17 9.13 13.64 -1.84
CA GLY A 17 8.75 12.30 -1.42
C GLY A 17 9.95 11.45 -1.01
N LYS A 18 9.68 10.33 -0.36
CA LYS A 18 10.68 9.34 0.03
C LYS A 18 10.08 7.95 0.06
N PHE A 19 10.92 6.94 -0.08
CA PHE A 19 10.53 5.57 0.23
C PHE A 19 10.54 5.33 1.74
N VAL A 20 9.52 4.64 2.23
CA VAL A 20 9.37 4.19 3.62
C VAL A 20 9.12 2.69 3.63
N ASP A 21 9.81 1.98 4.52
CA ASP A 21 9.72 0.53 4.64
C ASP A 21 8.71 0.16 5.75
N TYR A 22 7.74 -0.68 5.43
CA TYR A 22 6.72 -1.17 6.36
C TYR A 22 6.78 -2.69 6.49
N PRO A 23 7.02 -3.24 7.70
CA PRO A 23 6.98 -4.67 7.93
C PRO A 23 5.52 -5.15 8.04
N ALA A 24 5.05 -5.87 7.04
CA ALA A 24 3.73 -6.50 7.04
C ALA A 24 3.85 -7.94 7.57
N LYS A 25 3.30 -8.18 8.76
CA LYS A 25 3.36 -9.47 9.47
C LYS A 25 2.01 -10.19 9.41
N ASP A 26 2.06 -11.50 9.63
CA ASP A 26 0.88 -12.36 9.78
C ASP A 26 -0.10 -12.33 8.57
N LEU A 27 0.44 -12.09 7.38
CA LEU A 27 -0.32 -12.04 6.14
C LEU A 27 -0.82 -13.42 5.72
N ASN A 28 -2.03 -13.48 5.20
CA ASN A 28 -2.52 -14.66 4.50
C ASN A 28 -1.92 -14.72 3.08
N PRO A 29 -1.24 -15.82 2.68
CA PRO A 29 -0.66 -15.95 1.34
C PRO A 29 -1.65 -15.85 0.18
N ASN A 30 -2.95 -16.02 0.44
CA ASN A 30 -4.00 -15.94 -0.58
C ASN A 30 -4.61 -14.53 -0.70
N MET A 31 -4.13 -13.55 0.07
CA MET A 31 -4.56 -12.16 -0.07
C MET A 31 -3.98 -11.52 -1.33
N SER A 32 -4.75 -10.61 -1.92
CA SER A 32 -4.29 -9.65 -2.91
C SER A 32 -3.36 -8.60 -2.30
N LEU A 33 -2.62 -7.88 -3.15
CA LEU A 33 -1.80 -6.75 -2.72
C LEU A 33 -2.63 -5.67 -2.03
N LEU A 34 -3.82 -5.37 -2.54
CA LEU A 34 -4.69 -4.31 -1.98
C LEU A 34 -5.16 -4.66 -0.58
N GLU A 35 -5.51 -5.92 -0.33
CA GLU A 35 -5.87 -6.40 1.01
C GLU A 35 -4.67 -6.36 1.97
N MET A 36 -3.46 -6.65 1.48
CA MET A 36 -2.24 -6.47 2.29
C MET A 36 -2.02 -4.99 2.65
N LEU A 37 -2.26 -4.05 1.71
CA LEU A 37 -2.20 -2.62 2.00
C LEU A 37 -3.24 -2.19 3.04
N ASP A 38 -4.46 -2.76 2.99
CA ASP A 38 -5.49 -2.51 4.02
C ASP A 38 -5.01 -2.96 5.42
N VAL A 39 -4.37 -4.13 5.53
CA VAL A 39 -3.81 -4.62 6.81
C VAL A 39 -2.72 -3.69 7.33
N VAL A 40 -1.83 -3.20 6.45
CA VAL A 40 -0.78 -2.25 6.85
C VAL A 40 -1.39 -0.91 7.27
N ASN A 41 -2.40 -0.42 6.55
CA ASN A 41 -3.08 0.83 6.89
C ASN A 41 -3.80 0.76 8.24
N ASP A 42 -4.51 -0.34 8.54
CA ASP A 42 -5.12 -0.55 9.85
C ASP A 42 -4.08 -0.54 10.99
N GLN A 43 -2.88 -1.07 10.75
CA GLN A 43 -1.78 -0.98 11.72
C GLN A 43 -1.28 0.46 11.92
N LEU A 44 -1.12 1.23 10.84
CA LEU A 44 -0.69 2.63 10.89
C LEU A 44 -1.71 3.50 11.63
N GLU A 45 -2.98 3.35 11.29
CA GLU A 45 -4.07 4.08 11.93
C GLU A 45 -4.13 3.80 13.44
N ARG A 46 -3.91 2.55 13.87
CA ARG A 46 -3.89 2.16 15.30
C ARG A 46 -2.75 2.80 16.08
N ILE A 47 -1.64 3.14 15.44
CA ILE A 47 -0.51 3.84 16.07
C ILE A 47 -0.56 5.37 15.85
N GLY A 48 -1.63 5.88 15.23
CA GLY A 48 -1.84 7.30 14.99
C GLY A 48 -1.03 7.87 13.82
N GLU A 49 -0.58 7.00 12.90
CA GLU A 49 0.13 7.38 11.69
C GLU A 49 -0.81 7.45 10.48
N ASP A 50 -0.47 8.26 9.48
CA ASP A 50 -1.28 8.39 8.28
C ASP A 50 -1.26 7.09 7.45
N PRO A 51 -2.40 6.64 6.91
CA PRO A 51 -2.44 5.48 6.02
C PRO A 51 -1.70 5.75 4.71
N ILE A 52 -1.31 4.68 4.04
CA ILE A 52 -0.84 4.67 2.65
C ILE A 52 -2.02 5.05 1.76
N ALA A 53 -1.93 6.21 1.10
CA ALA A 53 -2.93 6.68 0.17
C ALA A 53 -2.74 6.00 -1.20
N PHE A 54 -3.77 5.34 -1.70
CA PHE A 54 -3.84 4.78 -3.04
C PHE A 54 -5.29 4.77 -3.54
N ALA A 55 -5.47 4.84 -4.85
CA ALA A 55 -6.79 4.75 -5.45
C ALA A 55 -7.22 3.27 -5.53
N HIS A 56 -8.45 2.96 -5.14
CA HIS A 56 -9.03 1.63 -5.28
C HIS A 56 -10.55 1.73 -5.45
N ASP A 57 -11.17 0.72 -6.09
CA ASP A 57 -12.64 0.62 -6.18
C ASP A 57 -13.09 -0.84 -6.31
N CYS A 58 -13.23 -1.38 -7.53
CA CYS A 58 -13.90 -2.67 -7.76
C CYS A 58 -13.24 -3.92 -7.15
N ARG A 59 -11.93 -3.88 -6.84
CA ARG A 59 -11.11 -5.02 -6.35
C ARG A 59 -11.10 -6.31 -7.19
N GLU A 60 -11.71 -6.29 -8.38
CA GLU A 60 -11.82 -7.44 -9.28
C GLU A 60 -11.06 -7.24 -10.61
N GLY A 61 -10.33 -6.11 -10.75
CA GLY A 61 -9.48 -5.84 -11.91
C GLY A 61 -10.20 -5.31 -13.16
N ILE A 62 -11.40 -4.74 -13.01
CA ILE A 62 -12.23 -4.28 -14.15
C ILE A 62 -12.21 -2.76 -14.32
N CYS A 63 -12.21 -1.99 -13.22
CA CYS A 63 -12.39 -0.52 -13.27
C CYS A 63 -11.13 0.28 -13.68
N GLY A 64 -9.93 -0.30 -13.57
CA GLY A 64 -8.67 0.40 -13.87
C GLY A 64 -8.19 1.41 -12.82
N THR A 65 -8.84 1.53 -11.65
CA THR A 65 -8.51 2.53 -10.62
C THR A 65 -7.21 2.23 -9.86
N CYS A 66 -6.85 0.95 -9.69
CA CYS A 66 -5.78 0.52 -8.78
C CYS A 66 -4.35 0.64 -9.34
N SER A 67 -4.09 1.59 -10.25
CA SER A 67 -2.85 1.74 -11.02
C SER A 67 -1.62 2.03 -10.15
N LEU A 68 -1.00 0.98 -9.62
CA LEU A 68 0.23 1.02 -8.83
C LEU A 68 1.42 0.59 -9.68
N VAL A 69 2.65 0.94 -9.26
CA VAL A 69 3.87 0.35 -9.83
C VAL A 69 4.47 -0.58 -8.79
N ILE A 70 4.55 -1.86 -9.12
CA ILE A 70 5.04 -2.92 -8.22
C ILE A 70 6.34 -3.46 -8.81
N ASP A 71 7.44 -3.36 -8.05
CA ASP A 71 8.77 -3.82 -8.48
C ASP A 71 9.17 -3.30 -9.88
N GLY A 72 8.83 -2.04 -10.17
CA GLY A 72 9.11 -1.37 -11.45
C GLY A 72 8.17 -1.75 -12.59
N LYS A 73 7.14 -2.57 -12.36
CA LYS A 73 6.12 -2.96 -13.35
C LYS A 73 4.78 -2.30 -13.02
N PRO A 74 4.13 -1.62 -13.98
CA PRO A 74 2.77 -1.14 -13.81
C PRO A 74 1.81 -2.31 -13.53
N HIS A 75 0.93 -2.11 -12.56
CA HIS A 75 -0.11 -3.04 -12.13
C HIS A 75 -1.44 -2.73 -12.83
#